data_AF-A0A1Y3WK85-F1
#
_entry.id   AF-A0A1Y3WK85-F1
#
_cell.length_a   1.000
_cell.length_b   1.000
_cell.length_c   1.000
_cell.angle_alpha   90.00
_cell.angle_beta   90.00
_cell.angle_gamma   90.00
#
_symmetry.space_group_name_H-M   'P 1'
#
loop_
_entity.id
_entity.type
_entity.pdbx_description
1 polymer ?
#
loop_
_entity_poly.entity_id
_entity_poly.type
_entity_poly.pdbx_seq_one_letter_code
_entity_poly.pdbx_strand_id
1 'polypeptide(L)'
;MTSIFALFLGILGAAAQVPGSFQYQAVMRNDDGSIAANEPLEVKVRIHQGTADGTVVYEEEHTTSSNASGIITLKVGDGTNTSRTNTFYDIDWSAGNYFFETQVDRGTGYESLGTQQMLSVPYAKCAVVADNVHVKSPDGRLWRIKVANDGTISAEAVTEE
;
A
#
# COMPACT_ATOMS: atom_id res chain seq x y z
N MET A 1 -24.29 -52.03 20.81
CA MET A 1 -23.09 -51.17 20.65
C MET A 1 -22.95 -50.85 19.18
N THR A 2 -23.23 -49.61 18.77
CA THR A 2 -22.69 -49.02 17.53
C THR A 2 -22.84 -47.51 17.65
N SER A 3 -21.80 -46.84 18.15
CA SER A 3 -21.68 -45.39 18.07
C SER A 3 -21.15 -45.01 16.69
N ILE A 4 -21.88 -44.15 15.98
CA ILE A 4 -21.41 -43.49 14.76
C ILE A 4 -20.64 -42.24 15.19
N PHE A 5 -19.36 -42.16 14.82
CA PHE A 5 -18.53 -40.97 15.01
C PHE A 5 -18.52 -40.19 13.70
N ALA A 6 -19.21 -39.05 13.64
CA ALA A 6 -19.19 -38.16 12.50
C ALA A 6 -18.05 -37.13 12.69
N LEU A 7 -17.01 -37.21 11.86
CA LEU A 7 -15.92 -36.24 11.84
C LEU A 7 -16.30 -35.04 10.96
N PHE A 8 -16.62 -33.91 11.59
CA PHE A 8 -16.88 -32.65 10.89
C PHE A 8 -15.55 -31.95 10.62
N LEU A 9 -15.02 -32.09 9.40
CA LEU A 9 -13.81 -31.39 8.96
C LEU A 9 -14.20 -29.99 8.48
N GLY A 10 -14.21 -29.01 9.39
CA GLY A 10 -14.39 -27.61 9.05
C GLY A 10 -13.14 -27.04 8.40
N ILE A 11 -13.21 -26.66 7.12
CA ILE A 11 -12.18 -25.88 6.46
C ILE A 11 -12.25 -24.47 7.05
N LEU A 12 -11.39 -24.17 8.03
CA LEU A 12 -11.11 -22.81 8.46
C LEU A 12 -10.34 -22.13 7.32
N GLY A 13 -11.05 -21.38 6.48
CA GLY A 13 -10.44 -20.46 5.54
C GLY A 13 -9.66 -19.41 6.33
N ALA A 14 -8.34 -19.53 6.35
CA ALA A 14 -7.47 -18.48 6.87
C ALA A 14 -7.47 -17.33 5.85
N ALA A 15 -8.23 -16.27 6.12
CA ALA A 15 -8.06 -15.01 5.40
C ALA A 15 -6.70 -14.42 5.82
N ALA A 16 -5.65 -14.72 5.05
CA ALA A 16 -4.40 -13.97 5.10
C ALA A 16 -4.64 -12.62 4.41
N GLN A 17 -5.42 -11.75 5.06
CA GLN A 17 -5.56 -10.37 4.62
C GLN A 17 -4.20 -9.69 4.79
N VAL A 18 -3.59 -9.33 3.66
CA VAL A 18 -2.36 -8.53 3.63
C VAL A 18 -2.66 -7.28 4.46
N PRO A 19 -1.78 -6.91 5.41
CA PRO A 19 -1.98 -5.68 6.17
C PRO A 19 -2.22 -4.52 5.21
N GLY A 20 -3.35 -3.83 5.34
CA GLY A 20 -3.67 -2.65 4.52
C GLY A 20 -2.94 -1.40 4.97
N SER A 21 -1.70 -1.58 5.38
CA SER A 21 -0.84 -0.51 5.83
C SER A 21 0.62 -0.92 5.71
N PHE A 22 1.50 0.07 5.57
CA PHE A 22 2.94 -0.15 5.43
C PHE A 22 3.73 0.77 6.36
N GLN A 23 4.93 0.33 6.72
CA GLN A 23 5.81 1.13 7.57
C GLN A 23 6.54 2.20 6.76
N TYR A 24 6.52 3.42 7.26
CA TYR A 24 7.27 4.55 6.73
C TYR A 24 8.15 5.16 7.82
N GLN A 25 9.40 5.45 7.50
CA GLN A 25 10.33 6.13 8.40
C GLN A 25 10.94 7.33 7.69
N ALA A 26 11.05 8.43 8.44
CA ALA A 26 11.70 9.63 7.96
C ALA A 26 12.56 10.24 9.06
N VAL A 27 13.61 10.95 8.66
CA VAL A 27 14.50 11.67 9.57
C VAL A 27 14.13 13.15 9.52
N MET A 28 13.67 13.68 10.63
CA MET A 28 13.30 15.08 10.79
C MET A 28 14.54 15.93 11.03
N ARG A 29 14.66 17.00 10.25
CA ARG A 29 15.72 18.01 10.37
C ARG A 29 15.11 19.41 10.51
N ASN A 30 15.83 20.29 11.18
CA ASN A 30 15.55 21.72 11.21
C ASN A 30 16.05 22.38 9.92
N ASP A 31 15.66 23.64 9.70
CA ASP A 31 16.02 24.40 8.49
C ASP A 31 17.52 24.61 8.34
N ASP A 32 18.25 24.63 9.45
CA ASP A 32 19.72 24.68 9.51
C ASP A 32 20.39 23.31 9.23
N GLY A 33 19.60 22.26 8.97
CA GLY A 33 20.04 20.90 8.72
C GLY A 33 20.35 20.07 9.96
N SER A 34 20.26 20.64 11.17
CA SER A 34 20.42 19.92 12.43
C SER A 34 19.30 18.90 12.66
N ILE A 35 19.52 17.93 13.55
CA ILE A 35 18.51 16.90 13.86
C ILE A 35 17.41 17.53 14.71
N ALA A 36 16.15 17.36 14.30
CA ALA A 36 14.98 17.71 15.09
C ALA A 36 14.60 16.53 16.00
N ALA A 37 15.20 16.45 17.18
CA ALA A 37 15.14 15.28 18.07
C ALA A 37 14.12 15.46 19.21
N ASN A 38 13.35 14.40 19.50
CA ASN A 38 12.34 14.39 20.58
C ASN A 38 11.28 15.48 20.47
N GLU A 39 10.99 15.93 19.25
CA GLU A 39 10.01 16.97 18.99
C GLU A 39 8.66 16.32 18.67
N PRO A 40 7.54 16.80 19.26
CA PRO A 40 6.20 16.42 18.81
C PRO A 40 5.87 17.11 17.49
N LEU A 41 5.16 16.43 16.61
CA LEU A 41 4.72 16.96 15.33
C LEU A 41 3.48 16.24 14.82
N GLU A 42 2.73 16.90 13.94
CA GLU A 42 1.73 16.25 13.11
C GLU A 42 2.33 15.95 11.74
N VAL A 43 2.06 14.76 11.22
CA VAL A 43 2.47 14.36 9.87
C VAL A 43 1.24 14.09 9.04
N LYS A 44 1.18 14.71 7.87
CA LYS A 44 0.19 14.40 6.86
C LYS A 44 0.87 13.67 5.71
N VAL A 45 0.23 12.60 5.28
CA VAL A 45 0.65 11.82 4.12
C VAL A 45 -0.38 11.99 3.04
N ARG A 46 0.07 12.21 1.81
CA ARG A 46 -0.78 12.24 0.62
C ARG A 46 -0.26 11.29 -0.43
N ILE A 47 -1.19 10.69 -1.16
CA ILE A 47 -0.90 9.86 -2.32
C ILE A 47 -1.51 10.53 -3.55
N HIS A 48 -0.65 10.90 -4.49
CA HIS A 48 -1.02 11.49 -5.77
C HIS A 48 -1.00 10.44 -6.87
N GLN A 49 -1.93 10.52 -7.80
CA GLN A 49 -1.97 9.64 -8.98
C GLN A 49 -1.40 10.33 -10.22
N GLY A 50 -0.64 9.59 -11.02
CA GLY A 50 -0.13 9.98 -12.33
C GLY A 50 1.17 10.80 -12.29
N THR A 51 1.20 11.88 -11.52
CA THR A 51 2.36 12.77 -11.37
C THR A 51 2.58 13.18 -9.90
N ALA A 52 3.73 13.77 -9.58
CA ALA A 52 4.06 14.24 -8.23
C ALA A 52 3.05 15.27 -7.70
N ASP A 53 2.55 16.17 -8.56
CA ASP A 53 1.51 17.15 -8.22
C ASP A 53 0.13 16.72 -8.72
N GLY A 54 -0.06 15.43 -8.97
CA GLY A 54 -1.30 14.88 -9.50
C GLY A 54 -2.45 14.93 -8.50
N THR A 55 -3.61 14.40 -8.90
CA THR A 55 -4.78 14.33 -8.03
C THR A 55 -4.46 13.52 -6.77
N VAL A 56 -4.74 14.09 -5.60
CA VAL A 56 -4.67 13.37 -4.33
C VAL A 56 -5.80 12.35 -4.27
N VAL A 57 -5.45 11.07 -4.30
CA VAL A 57 -6.40 9.95 -4.22
C VAL A 57 -6.57 9.44 -2.79
N TYR A 58 -5.63 9.79 -1.90
CA TYR A 58 -5.67 9.44 -0.49
C TYR A 58 -4.82 10.42 0.34
N GLU A 59 -5.29 10.67 1.56
CA GLU A 59 -4.72 11.54 2.58
C GLU A 59 -5.06 11.00 3.97
N GLU A 60 -4.07 11.02 4.86
CA GLU A 60 -4.22 10.73 6.29
C GLU A 60 -3.28 11.59 7.14
N GLU A 61 -3.63 11.72 8.42
CA GLU A 61 -2.87 12.46 9.44
C GLU A 61 -2.43 11.54 10.59
N HIS A 62 -1.25 11.84 11.14
CA HIS A 62 -0.63 11.16 12.26
C HIS A 62 -0.13 12.18 13.28
N THR A 63 -0.43 11.96 14.56
CA THR A 63 0.24 12.67 15.66
C THR A 63 1.39 11.81 16.16
N THR A 64 2.63 12.30 16.09
CA THR A 64 3.82 11.52 16.45
C THR A 64 4.90 12.38 17.10
N SER A 65 6.03 11.78 17.44
CA SER A 65 7.23 12.51 17.87
C SER A 65 8.47 11.87 17.28
N SER A 66 9.45 12.69 16.94
CA SER A 66 10.75 12.18 16.51
C SER A 66 11.50 11.57 17.70
N ASN A 67 12.39 10.60 17.47
CA ASN A 67 13.26 10.10 18.53
C ASN A 67 14.54 10.95 18.67
N ALA A 68 15.48 10.52 19.53
CA ALA A 68 16.75 11.22 19.75
C ALA A 68 17.64 11.36 18.48
N SER A 69 17.39 10.56 17.44
CA SER A 69 18.06 10.65 16.14
C SER A 69 17.20 11.38 15.09
N GLY A 70 16.10 12.00 15.49
CA GLY A 70 15.15 12.68 14.61
C GLY A 70 14.24 11.73 13.82
N ILE A 71 14.25 10.43 14.10
CA ILE A 71 13.48 9.46 13.31
C ILE A 71 12.02 9.46 13.79
N ILE A 72 11.10 9.60 12.83
CA ILE A 72 9.69 9.26 13.01
C ILE A 72 9.39 7.90 12.38
N THR A 73 8.45 7.15 12.96
CA THR A 73 7.95 5.89 12.38
C THR A 73 6.45 5.97 12.31
N LEU A 74 5.91 5.79 11.11
CA LEU A 74 4.48 5.82 10.81
C LEU A 74 4.04 4.48 10.23
N LYS A 75 2.79 4.12 10.52
CA LYS A 75 2.10 3.00 9.89
C LYS A 75 1.07 3.58 8.92
N VAL A 76 1.48 3.78 7.68
CA VAL A 76 0.66 4.45 6.67
C VAL A 76 -0.53 3.56 6.30
N GLY A 77 -1.75 4.10 6.32
CA GLY A 77 -3.00 3.35 6.15
C GLY A 77 -3.73 3.09 7.48
N ASP A 78 -3.06 3.30 8.61
CA ASP A 78 -3.64 3.23 9.96
C ASP A 78 -3.78 4.63 10.61
N GLY A 79 -3.52 5.71 9.87
CA GLY A 79 -3.67 7.08 10.36
C GLY A 79 -5.13 7.54 10.42
N THR A 80 -5.32 8.80 10.81
CA THR A 80 -6.64 9.44 10.73
C THR A 80 -6.88 9.79 9.27
N ASN A 81 -7.73 9.01 8.59
CA ASN A 81 -8.11 9.30 7.22
C ASN A 81 -8.84 10.66 7.14
N THR A 82 -8.26 11.59 6.39
CA THR A 82 -8.83 12.92 6.10
C THR A 82 -9.32 13.02 4.66
N SER A 83 -9.19 11.93 3.91
CA SER A 83 -9.77 11.77 2.58
C SER A 83 -11.29 11.78 2.68
N ARG A 84 -11.95 12.64 1.91
CA ARG A 84 -13.42 12.76 1.99
C ARG A 84 -14.17 11.58 1.37
N THR A 85 -13.52 10.80 0.51
CA THR A 85 -14.21 9.80 -0.33
C THR A 85 -13.58 8.42 -0.32
N ASN A 86 -12.29 8.29 0.01
CA ASN A 86 -11.54 7.05 -0.20
C ASN A 86 -10.86 6.60 1.10
N THR A 87 -10.99 5.31 1.43
CA THR A 87 -10.11 4.65 2.39
C THR A 87 -8.82 4.19 1.70
N PHE A 88 -7.81 3.78 2.47
CA PHE A 88 -6.55 3.30 1.90
C PHE A 88 -6.74 2.06 1.01
N TYR A 89 -7.76 1.26 1.32
CA TYR A 89 -8.12 0.05 0.58
C TYR A 89 -8.80 0.33 -0.76
N ASP A 90 -9.37 1.51 -0.94
CA ASP A 90 -10.12 1.87 -2.16
C ASP A 90 -9.21 2.38 -3.29
N ILE A 91 -7.91 2.51 -3.02
CA ILE A 91 -6.92 2.95 -4.02
C ILE A 91 -6.71 1.82 -5.03
N ASP A 92 -7.03 2.06 -6.30
CA ASP A 92 -6.72 1.15 -7.39
C ASP A 92 -5.23 1.22 -7.75
N TRP A 93 -4.39 0.49 -7.03
CA TRP A 93 -2.94 0.45 -7.25
C TRP A 93 -2.49 0.00 -8.65
N SER A 94 -3.41 -0.50 -9.50
CA SER A 94 -3.11 -0.90 -10.87
C SER A 94 -3.18 0.27 -11.87
N ALA A 95 -3.82 1.38 -11.49
CA ALA A 95 -4.15 2.50 -12.37
C ALA A 95 -2.96 3.45 -12.68
N GLY A 96 -1.73 2.94 -12.62
CA GLY A 96 -0.52 3.63 -13.06
C GLY A 96 0.45 4.01 -11.94
N ASN A 97 1.11 5.16 -12.11
CA ASN A 97 2.11 5.64 -11.17
C ASN A 97 1.46 6.36 -9.98
N TYR A 98 2.01 6.14 -8.80
CA TYR A 98 1.63 6.82 -7.57
C TYR A 98 2.81 7.57 -6.98
N PHE A 99 2.53 8.67 -6.30
CA PHE A 99 3.52 9.51 -5.66
C PHE A 99 3.12 9.77 -4.22
N PHE A 100 4.08 9.70 -3.32
CA PHE A 100 3.93 9.84 -1.88
C PHE A 100 4.48 11.19 -1.45
N GLU A 101 3.62 12.07 -0.98
CA GLU A 101 3.98 13.35 -0.37
C GLU A 101 3.94 13.22 1.14
N THR A 102 4.96 13.75 1.81
CA THR A 102 4.99 13.91 3.27
C THR A 102 4.92 15.40 3.60
N GLN A 103 4.00 15.78 4.48
CA GLN A 103 3.91 17.12 5.03
C GLN A 103 4.01 17.06 6.56
N VAL A 104 4.57 18.10 7.17
CA VAL A 104 4.75 18.19 8.62
C VAL A 104 4.20 19.49 9.15
N ASP A 105 3.53 19.44 10.29
CA ASP A 105 3.16 20.62 11.08
C ASP A 105 3.87 20.58 12.43
N ARG A 106 4.59 21.66 12.74
CA ARG A 106 5.32 21.88 14.00
C ARG A 106 4.65 22.95 14.88
N GLY A 107 3.39 23.28 14.59
CA GLY A 107 2.58 24.32 15.25
C GLY A 107 2.32 25.57 14.40
N THR A 108 2.77 25.59 13.14
CA THR A 108 2.65 26.73 12.22
C THR A 108 1.88 26.42 10.94
N GLY A 109 1.38 25.19 10.80
CA GLY A 109 0.74 24.67 9.59
C GLY A 109 1.59 23.62 8.89
N TYR A 110 0.95 22.89 7.98
CA TYR A 110 1.58 21.84 7.19
C TYR A 110 2.52 22.40 6.12
N GLU A 111 3.77 21.96 6.15
CA GLU A 111 4.79 22.21 5.13
C GLU A 111 5.20 20.91 4.45
N SER A 112 5.34 20.94 3.12
CA SER A 112 5.73 19.76 2.35
C SER A 112 7.23 19.49 2.48
N LEU A 113 7.57 18.25 2.85
CA LEU A 113 8.94 17.72 2.85
C LEU A 113 9.30 17.06 1.51
N GLY A 114 8.40 17.20 0.52
CA GLY A 114 8.58 16.72 -0.83
C GLY A 114 7.76 15.48 -1.17
N THR A 115 7.74 15.20 -2.47
CA THR A 115 6.95 14.15 -3.09
C THR A 115 7.85 13.19 -3.85
N GLN A 116 7.67 11.89 -3.64
CA GLN A 116 8.49 10.84 -4.26
C GLN A 116 7.62 9.81 -4.95
N GLN A 117 8.08 9.30 -6.09
CA GLN A 117 7.36 8.21 -6.76
C GLN A 117 7.38 6.94 -5.91
N MET A 118 6.22 6.33 -5.73
CA MET A 118 6.09 5.02 -5.11
C MET A 118 6.54 3.96 -6.12
N LEU A 119 7.53 3.16 -5.74
CA LEU A 119 8.03 2.04 -6.53
C LEU A 119 7.59 0.72 -5.89
N SER A 120 7.47 -0.34 -6.70
CA SER A 120 7.10 -1.67 -6.18
C SER A 120 8.13 -2.17 -5.16
N VAL A 121 7.67 -2.49 -3.95
CA VAL A 121 8.52 -3.14 -2.94
C VAL A 121 8.67 -4.64 -3.22
N PRO A 122 9.80 -5.29 -2.86
CA PRO A 122 10.01 -6.72 -3.11
C PRO A 122 8.93 -7.64 -2.51
N TYR A 123 8.38 -7.31 -1.35
CA TYR A 123 7.28 -8.07 -0.74
C TYR A 123 5.97 -7.96 -1.53
N ALA A 124 5.69 -6.79 -2.12
CA ALA A 124 4.55 -6.60 -3.03
C ALA A 124 4.74 -7.35 -4.37
N LYS A 125 5.98 -7.61 -4.79
CA LYS A 125 6.27 -8.49 -5.94
C LYS A 125 6.03 -9.97 -5.64
N CYS A 126 5.93 -10.36 -4.37
CA CYS A 126 5.53 -11.70 -3.92
C CYS A 126 4.04 -11.79 -3.53
N ALA A 127 3.17 -10.96 -4.13
CA ALA A 127 1.74 -10.95 -3.80
C ALA A 127 1.03 -12.29 -4.08
N VAL A 128 0.10 -12.63 -3.18
CA VAL A 128 -0.71 -13.86 -3.14
C VAL A 128 -1.67 -14.00 -4.32
N VAL A 129 -1.94 -12.92 -5.06
CA VAL A 129 -2.68 -12.94 -6.33
C VAL A 129 -1.77 -12.43 -7.42
N ALA A 130 -1.51 -13.30 -8.40
CA ALA A 130 -0.75 -12.95 -9.59
C ALA A 130 -1.73 -12.41 -10.64
N ASP A 131 -1.84 -11.08 -10.72
CA ASP A 131 -2.79 -10.39 -11.59
C ASP A 131 -2.39 -10.41 -13.08
N ASN A 132 -1.22 -10.97 -13.41
CA ASN A 132 -0.69 -11.08 -14.76
C ASN A 132 0.16 -12.35 -14.96
N VAL A 133 -0.42 -13.53 -14.71
CA VAL A 133 0.24 -14.80 -15.04
C VAL A 133 0.21 -15.01 -16.56
N HIS A 134 1.38 -14.90 -17.19
CA HIS A 134 1.59 -15.28 -18.59
C HIS A 134 2.20 -16.68 -18.68
N VAL A 135 1.58 -17.56 -19.46
CA VAL A 135 2.14 -18.86 -19.83
C VAL A 135 2.42 -18.90 -21.33
N LYS A 136 3.59 -19.44 -21.71
CA LYS A 136 4.01 -19.55 -23.10
C LYS A 136 3.78 -20.98 -23.59
N SER A 137 3.00 -21.16 -24.66
CA SER A 137 2.83 -22.48 -25.29
C SER A 137 4.08 -22.90 -26.08
N PRO A 138 4.23 -24.19 -26.43
CA PRO A 138 5.39 -24.68 -27.20
C PRO A 138 5.57 -24.02 -28.57
N ASP A 139 4.49 -23.48 -29.17
CA ASP A 139 4.50 -22.71 -30.42
C ASP A 139 4.95 -21.24 -30.22
N GLY A 140 5.19 -20.84 -28.97
CA GLY A 140 5.69 -19.53 -28.60
C GLY A 140 4.63 -18.48 -28.26
N ARG A 141 3.34 -18.81 -28.32
CA ARG A 141 2.24 -17.87 -28.02
C ARG A 141 2.11 -17.60 -26.53
N LEU A 142 1.88 -16.34 -26.14
CA LEU A 142 1.62 -15.94 -24.76
C LEU A 142 0.12 -15.96 -24.44
N TRP A 143 -0.21 -16.50 -23.27
CA TRP A 143 -1.56 -16.60 -22.74
C TRP A 143 -1.64 -16.00 -21.36
N ARG A 144 -2.63 -15.13 -21.12
CA ARG A 144 -2.96 -14.62 -19.78
C ARG A 144 -3.96 -15.55 -19.12
N ILE A 145 -3.67 -15.96 -17.89
CA ILE A 145 -4.56 -16.78 -17.06
C ILE A 145 -5.37 -15.86 -16.14
N LYS A 146 -6.69 -16.06 -16.11
CA LYS A 146 -7.64 -15.36 -15.24
C LYS A 146 -8.38 -16.36 -14.37
N VAL A 147 -8.65 -16.00 -13.12
CA VAL A 147 -9.46 -16.79 -12.19
C VAL A 147 -10.68 -15.95 -11.82
N ALA A 148 -11.88 -16.43 -12.14
CA ALA A 148 -13.13 -15.78 -11.79
C ALA A 148 -13.47 -16.01 -10.31
N ASN A 149 -14.38 -15.20 -9.76
CA ASN A 149 -14.80 -15.28 -8.35
C ASN A 149 -15.48 -16.61 -7.99
N ASP A 150 -15.99 -17.37 -8.97
CA ASP A 150 -16.53 -18.72 -8.80
C ASP A 150 -15.46 -19.82 -8.89
N GLY A 151 -14.19 -19.45 -9.05
CA GLY A 151 -13.05 -20.36 -9.20
C GLY A 151 -12.80 -20.84 -10.63
N THR A 152 -13.59 -20.39 -11.62
CA THR A 152 -13.39 -20.76 -13.02
C THR A 152 -12.08 -20.17 -13.54
N ILE A 153 -11.22 -21.01 -14.11
CA ILE A 153 -9.99 -20.59 -14.76
C ILE A 153 -10.25 -20.40 -16.25
N SER A 154 -9.87 -19.25 -16.79
CA SER A 154 -9.88 -18.98 -18.23
C SER A 154 -8.51 -18.53 -18.72
N ALA A 155 -8.25 -18.75 -20.00
CA ALA A 155 -7.04 -18.31 -20.67
C ALA A 155 -7.41 -17.46 -21.89
N GLU A 156 -6.77 -16.31 -22.04
CA GLU A 156 -6.90 -15.45 -23.21
C GLU A 156 -5.54 -15.23 -23.87
N ALA A 157 -5.51 -15.19 -25.20
CA ALA A 157 -4.27 -14.93 -25.91
C ALA A 157 -3.84 -13.47 -25.69
N VAL A 158 -2.57 -13.26 -25.36
CA VAL A 158 -2.00 -11.91 -25.29
C VAL A 158 -1.63 -11.49 -26.70
N THR A 159 -2.30 -10.47 -27.22
CA THR A 159 -1.90 -9.78 -28.45
C THR A 159 -0.92 -8.69 -28.06
N GLU A 160 0.31 -8.74 -28.59
CA GLU A 160 1.24 -7.61 -28.49
C GLU A 160 0.64 -6.43 -29.26
N GLU A 161 0.53 -5.27 -28.60
CA GLU A 161 0.39 -3.97 -29.27
C GLU A 161 1.77 -3.42 -29.66
#